data_AF-A0A497ICG9-F1
#
_entry.id   AF-A0A497ICG9-F1
#
_cell.length_a   1.000
_cell.length_b   1.000
_cell.length_c   1.000
_cell.angle_alpha   90.00
_cell.angle_beta   90.00
_cell.angle_gamma   90.00
#
_symmetry.space_group_name_H-M   'P 1'
#
loop_
_entity.id
_entity.type
_entity.pdbx_description
1 polymer ?
#
loop_
_entity_poly.entity_id
_entity_poly.type
_entity_poly.pdbx_seq_one_letter_code
_entity_poly.pdbx_strand_id
1 'polypeptide(L)'
;ATRKANPNARIILIVGNHEFRWRKWLYAKKIQDPIYAEAQKIANVEEVTLTRLLHLKDLDIQLVDLNPDIAKFTDNYIKIGNLYIGHWDRVNKHAAYTAKNLLADKGVNCLQAHTHRIGTHVKTTLGGILEAHEIGCLCSLDPHYTCRQDWAHGFAAVEGNKNFTHFTVHLIHIRDYEFRYGKKTFKG
;
A
#
# COMPACT_ATOMS: atom_id res chain seq x y z
N ALA A 1 -1.21 7.85 -17.69
CA ALA A 1 0.24 7.84 -17.99
C ALA A 1 0.85 6.44 -17.80
N THR A 2 0.72 5.81 -16.62
CA THR A 2 1.34 4.51 -16.30
C THR A 2 1.01 3.39 -17.31
N ARG A 3 -0.27 3.14 -17.62
CA ARG A 3 -0.66 2.13 -18.62
C ARG A 3 -0.17 2.43 -20.05
N LYS A 4 0.00 3.70 -20.39
CA LYS A 4 0.58 4.08 -21.70
C LYS A 4 2.08 3.78 -21.75
N ALA A 5 2.78 3.98 -20.65
CA ALA A 5 4.22 3.73 -20.54
C ALA A 5 4.55 2.24 -20.43
N ASN A 6 3.68 1.44 -19.78
CA ASN A 6 3.83 0.00 -19.70
C ASN A 6 2.44 -0.68 -19.74
N PRO A 7 1.94 -1.05 -20.93
CA PRO A 7 0.59 -1.58 -21.09
C PRO A 7 0.39 -2.97 -20.49
N ASN A 8 1.48 -3.73 -20.34
CA ASN A 8 1.45 -5.10 -19.81
C ASN A 8 1.74 -5.15 -18.30
N ALA A 9 1.90 -3.99 -17.64
CA ALA A 9 2.15 -3.93 -16.21
C ALA A 9 0.91 -4.39 -15.44
N ARG A 10 1.11 -5.35 -14.53
CA ARG A 10 0.10 -5.73 -13.55
C ARG A 10 -0.03 -4.63 -12.51
N ILE A 11 -1.26 -4.20 -12.23
CA ILE A 11 -1.56 -3.23 -11.18
C ILE A 11 -2.27 -3.96 -10.05
N ILE A 12 -1.75 -3.81 -8.83
CA ILE A 12 -2.27 -4.48 -7.64
C ILE A 12 -2.67 -3.41 -6.62
N LEU A 13 -3.90 -3.48 -6.12
CA LEU A 13 -4.37 -2.71 -4.98
C LEU A 13 -4.37 -3.61 -3.74
N ILE A 14 -3.51 -3.31 -2.78
CA ILE A 14 -3.45 -4.01 -1.49
C ILE A 14 -4.32 -3.23 -0.51
N VAL A 15 -5.37 -3.86 0.03
CA VAL A 15 -6.26 -3.19 0.99
C VAL A 15 -5.54 -2.85 2.29
N GLY A 16 -5.88 -1.72 2.88
CA GLY A 16 -5.36 -1.23 4.14
C GLY A 16 -6.45 -0.79 5.10
N ASN A 17 -6.09 0.13 5.99
CA ASN A 17 -6.98 0.58 7.05
C ASN A 17 -8.18 1.41 6.54
N HIS A 18 -8.06 2.11 5.41
CA HIS A 18 -9.13 2.91 4.84
C HIS A 18 -10.25 2.03 4.28
N GLU A 19 -9.89 0.99 3.52
CA GLU A 19 -10.84 0.01 2.98
C GLU A 19 -11.54 -0.74 4.10
N PHE A 20 -10.81 -1.07 5.17
CA PHE A 20 -11.40 -1.69 6.36
C PHE A 20 -12.42 -0.77 7.05
N ARG A 21 -12.10 0.52 7.26
CA ARG A 21 -13.03 1.49 7.85
C ARG A 21 -14.29 1.66 7.00
N TRP A 22 -14.14 1.70 5.68
CA TRP A 22 -15.27 1.76 4.75
C TRP A 22 -16.16 0.52 4.86
N ARG A 23 -15.58 -0.70 4.86
CA ARG A 23 -16.34 -1.95 5.05
C ARG A 23 -17.07 -1.99 6.39
N LYS A 24 -16.40 -1.56 7.47
CA LYS A 24 -17.02 -1.47 8.80
C LYS A 24 -18.23 -0.53 8.79
N TRP A 25 -18.12 0.63 8.15
CA TRP A 25 -19.23 1.56 8.00
C TRP A 25 -20.39 0.95 7.20
N LEU A 26 -20.09 0.31 6.06
CA LEU A 26 -21.10 -0.34 5.22
C LEU A 26 -21.84 -1.46 5.98
N TYR A 27 -21.11 -2.32 6.69
CA TYR A 27 -21.71 -3.39 7.48
C TYR A 27 -22.53 -2.87 8.65
N ALA A 28 -22.08 -1.80 9.33
CA ALA A 28 -22.88 -1.17 10.37
C ALA A 28 -24.22 -0.66 9.82
N LYS A 29 -24.23 -0.07 8.62
CA LYS A 29 -25.46 0.36 7.95
C LYS A 29 -26.39 -0.79 7.59
N LYS A 30 -25.84 -1.89 7.06
CA LYS A 30 -26.60 -3.12 6.77
C LYS A 30 -27.26 -3.73 8.01
N ILE A 31 -26.56 -3.70 9.16
CA ILE A 31 -27.09 -4.24 10.42
C ILE A 31 -28.19 -3.32 10.99
N GLN A 32 -28.04 -2.01 10.84
CA GLN A 32 -28.99 -1.03 11.37
C GLN A 32 -30.31 -0.97 10.59
N ASP A 33 -30.31 -1.38 9.32
CA ASP A 33 -31.49 -1.35 8.47
C ASP A 33 -31.89 -2.79 8.06
N PRO A 34 -32.89 -3.38 8.73
CA PRO A 34 -33.30 -4.76 8.49
C PRO A 34 -33.90 -4.98 7.09
N ILE A 35 -34.31 -3.92 6.38
CA ILE A 35 -34.89 -4.01 5.04
C ILE A 35 -33.81 -3.82 3.96
N TYR A 36 -32.60 -3.35 4.31
CA TYR A 36 -31.53 -3.05 3.35
C TYR A 36 -31.28 -4.17 2.33
N ALA A 37 -31.20 -5.43 2.78
CA ALA A 37 -30.98 -6.58 1.91
C ALA A 37 -32.17 -6.89 1.00
N GLU A 38 -33.40 -6.67 1.47
CA GLU A 38 -34.62 -6.84 0.68
C GLU A 38 -34.80 -5.70 -0.32
N ALA A 39 -34.54 -4.46 0.09
CA ALA A 39 -34.58 -3.28 -0.77
C ALA A 39 -33.60 -3.40 -1.94
N GLN A 40 -32.37 -3.87 -1.70
CA GLN A 40 -31.40 -4.14 -2.77
C GLN A 40 -31.92 -5.19 -3.76
N LYS A 41 -32.56 -6.26 -3.28
CA LYS A 41 -33.15 -7.29 -4.15
C LYS A 41 -34.31 -6.75 -4.98
N ILE A 42 -35.24 -6.02 -4.35
CA ILE A 42 -36.41 -5.44 -5.03
C ILE A 42 -35.98 -4.41 -6.08
N ALA A 43 -35.01 -3.57 -5.74
CA ALA A 43 -34.48 -2.56 -6.66
C ALA A 43 -33.55 -3.16 -7.74
N ASN A 44 -33.29 -4.47 -7.72
CA ASN A 44 -32.31 -5.15 -8.55
C ASN A 44 -30.92 -4.46 -8.53
N VAL A 45 -30.54 -3.95 -7.36
CA VAL A 45 -29.27 -3.29 -7.13
C VAL A 45 -28.30 -4.29 -6.52
N GLU A 46 -27.31 -4.70 -7.31
CA GLU A 46 -26.19 -5.52 -6.85
C GLU A 46 -25.47 -4.90 -5.64
N GLU A 47 -24.83 -5.75 -4.84
CA GLU A 47 -24.07 -5.35 -3.66
C GLU A 47 -22.97 -4.31 -3.99
N VAL A 48 -22.82 -3.32 -3.11
CA VAL A 48 -21.73 -2.34 -3.19
C VAL A 48 -20.46 -2.99 -2.67
N THR A 49 -19.56 -3.36 -3.58
CA THR A 49 -18.24 -3.90 -3.26
C THR A 49 -17.15 -2.88 -3.60
N LEU A 50 -15.97 -3.02 -2.97
CA LEU A 50 -14.83 -2.14 -3.26
C LEU A 50 -14.40 -2.25 -4.74
N THR A 51 -14.39 -3.47 -5.28
CA THR A 51 -14.09 -3.75 -6.69
C THR A 51 -15.00 -2.97 -7.64
N ARG A 52 -16.29 -2.87 -7.32
CA ARG A 52 -17.27 -2.16 -8.13
C ARG A 52 -17.18 -0.65 -7.94
N LEU A 53 -17.06 -0.19 -6.69
CA LEU A 53 -16.96 1.23 -6.36
C LEU A 53 -15.75 1.91 -7.02
N LEU A 54 -14.62 1.20 -7.10
CA LEU A 54 -13.38 1.69 -7.69
C LEU A 54 -13.18 1.25 -9.14
N HIS A 55 -14.19 0.60 -9.75
CA HIS A 55 -14.12 0.11 -11.13
C HIS A 55 -12.89 -0.78 -11.41
N LEU A 56 -12.45 -1.57 -10.43
CA LEU A 56 -11.16 -2.28 -10.51
C LEU A 56 -11.12 -3.29 -11.66
N LYS A 57 -12.25 -3.94 -11.98
CA LYS A 57 -12.33 -4.89 -13.10
C LYS A 57 -12.18 -4.16 -14.44
N ASP A 58 -12.88 -3.04 -14.61
CA ASP A 58 -12.82 -2.22 -15.84
C ASP A 58 -11.42 -1.61 -16.02
N LEU A 59 -10.77 -1.31 -14.90
CA LEU A 59 -9.42 -0.78 -14.84
C LEU A 59 -8.34 -1.87 -14.83
N ASP A 60 -8.67 -3.17 -14.90
CA ASP A 60 -7.71 -4.28 -14.84
C ASP A 60 -6.74 -4.18 -13.64
N ILE A 61 -7.29 -3.91 -12.46
CA ILE A 61 -6.56 -3.81 -11.19
C ILE A 61 -6.90 -5.04 -10.35
N GLN A 62 -5.87 -5.79 -9.97
CA GLN A 62 -6.01 -6.93 -9.06
C GLN A 62 -6.19 -6.41 -7.63
N LEU A 63 -7.30 -6.75 -6.99
CA LEU A 63 -7.48 -6.51 -5.56
C LEU A 63 -6.81 -7.64 -4.76
N VAL A 64 -5.91 -7.27 -3.87
CA VAL A 64 -5.43 -8.14 -2.79
C VAL A 64 -6.21 -7.74 -1.55
N ASP A 65 -7.27 -8.50 -1.30
CA ASP A 65 -8.10 -8.35 -0.12
C ASP A 65 -7.42 -8.96 1.10
N LEU A 66 -8.08 -8.90 2.24
CA LEU A 66 -7.63 -9.42 3.52
C LEU A 66 -7.30 -10.92 3.43
N ASN A 67 -6.06 -11.27 3.73
CA ASN A 67 -5.67 -12.67 3.88
C ASN A 67 -6.42 -13.28 5.09
N PRO A 68 -6.92 -14.53 5.04
CA PRO A 68 -7.52 -15.16 6.22
C PRO A 68 -6.54 -15.29 7.42
N ASP A 69 -5.23 -15.26 7.18
CA ASP A 69 -4.18 -15.49 8.18
C ASP A 69 -3.57 -14.22 8.84
N ILE A 70 -4.14 -13.02 8.61
CA ILE A 70 -3.61 -11.78 9.22
C ILE A 70 -4.25 -11.49 10.58
N ALA A 71 -3.40 -11.31 11.61
CA ALA A 71 -3.80 -11.05 13.00
C ALA A 71 -4.61 -9.75 13.18
N LYS A 72 -4.47 -8.80 12.24
CA LYS A 72 -5.25 -7.57 12.19
C LYS A 72 -5.56 -7.23 10.73
N PHE A 73 -6.77 -6.76 10.50
CA PHE A 73 -7.27 -6.36 9.18
C PHE A 73 -6.44 -5.26 8.48
N THR A 74 -5.48 -4.64 9.14
CA THR A 74 -4.62 -3.58 8.59
C THR A 74 -3.23 -4.07 8.22
N ASP A 75 -2.88 -5.31 8.56
CA ASP A 75 -1.55 -5.90 8.37
C ASP A 75 -1.44 -6.71 7.06
N ASN A 76 -2.07 -6.20 5.98
CA ASN A 76 -2.13 -6.91 4.71
C ASN A 76 -0.90 -6.62 3.83
N TYR A 77 -0.44 -7.65 3.13
CA TYR A 77 0.75 -7.60 2.29
C TYR A 77 0.69 -8.66 1.18
N ILE A 78 1.49 -8.45 0.13
CA ILE A 78 1.88 -9.47 -0.82
C ILE A 78 3.35 -9.85 -0.62
N LYS A 79 3.72 -11.01 -1.12
CA LYS A 79 5.12 -11.46 -1.17
C LYS A 79 5.55 -11.62 -2.63
N ILE A 80 6.68 -11.03 -2.97
CA ILE A 80 7.35 -11.21 -4.27
C ILE A 80 8.79 -11.64 -3.98
N GLY A 81 9.09 -12.92 -4.21
CA GLY A 81 10.40 -13.49 -3.85
C GLY A 81 10.70 -13.35 -2.36
N ASN A 82 11.77 -12.63 -2.03
CA ASN A 82 12.21 -12.36 -0.66
C ASN A 82 11.73 -11.00 -0.12
N LEU A 83 10.86 -10.28 -0.85
CA LEU A 83 10.36 -8.96 -0.48
C LEU A 83 8.86 -9.02 -0.13
N TYR A 84 8.50 -8.44 1.02
CA TYR A 84 7.12 -8.29 1.48
C TYR A 84 6.64 -6.86 1.27
N ILE A 85 5.53 -6.66 0.57
CA ILE A 85 5.03 -5.34 0.19
C ILE A 85 3.65 -5.18 0.79
N GLY A 86 3.45 -4.18 1.64
CA GLY A 86 2.21 -4.07 2.38
C GLY A 86 1.83 -2.66 2.82
N HIS A 87 0.58 -2.56 3.22
CA HIS A 87 0.12 -1.42 4.00
C HIS A 87 0.77 -1.47 5.39
N TRP A 88 0.68 -2.63 6.06
CA TRP A 88 1.10 -2.87 7.45
C TRP A 88 0.25 -2.09 8.46
N ASP A 89 0.21 -2.55 9.71
CA ASP A 89 -0.57 -1.89 10.77
C ASP A 89 0.24 -0.92 11.63
N ARG A 90 1.58 -0.95 11.51
CA ARG A 90 2.48 -0.22 12.39
C ARG A 90 2.67 1.22 11.92
N VAL A 91 2.72 2.13 12.89
CA VAL A 91 3.05 3.55 12.70
C VAL A 91 3.94 3.99 13.86
N ASN A 92 5.07 4.62 13.54
CA ASN A 92 5.93 5.28 14.53
C ASN A 92 5.95 6.80 14.32
N LYS A 93 6.58 7.56 15.22
CA LYS A 93 6.63 9.03 15.16
C LYS A 93 7.57 9.57 14.09
N HIS A 94 8.70 8.90 13.86
CA HIS A 94 9.76 9.37 12.98
C HIS A 94 9.87 8.50 11.72
N ALA A 95 10.37 9.10 10.64
CA ALA A 95 10.75 8.36 9.45
C ALA A 95 11.83 7.30 9.75
N ALA A 96 11.84 6.22 8.98
CA ALA A 96 12.58 4.97 9.16
C ALA A 96 12.27 4.16 10.43
N TYR A 97 11.55 4.70 11.43
CA TYR A 97 11.29 3.98 12.68
C TYR A 97 10.22 2.89 12.52
N THR A 98 9.24 3.12 11.65
CA THR A 98 8.24 2.08 11.34
C THR A 98 8.89 0.93 10.61
N ALA A 99 9.73 1.22 9.61
CA ALA A 99 10.57 0.24 8.93
C ALA A 99 11.45 -0.53 9.92
N LYS A 100 12.15 0.17 10.83
CA LYS A 100 12.96 -0.47 11.89
C LYS A 100 12.16 -1.46 12.71
N ASN A 101 10.99 -1.05 13.17
CA ASN A 101 10.20 -1.90 14.05
C ASN A 101 9.49 -3.03 13.32
N LEU A 102 9.01 -2.81 12.09
CA LEU A 102 8.51 -3.89 11.24
C LEU A 102 9.58 -4.93 10.97
N LEU A 103 10.82 -4.51 10.72
CA LEU A 103 11.94 -5.42 10.55
C LEU A 103 12.23 -6.22 11.83
N ALA A 104 12.13 -5.58 13.01
CA ALA A 104 12.29 -6.25 14.30
C ALA A 104 11.17 -7.26 14.60
N ASP A 105 9.92 -6.91 14.30
CA ASP A 105 8.75 -7.74 14.58
C ASP A 105 8.61 -8.90 13.59
N LYS A 106 8.83 -8.62 12.29
CA LYS A 106 8.51 -9.55 11.21
C LYS A 106 9.74 -10.34 10.75
N GLY A 107 10.94 -9.80 10.92
CA GLY A 107 12.19 -10.48 10.54
C GLY A 107 12.31 -10.73 9.02
N VAL A 108 11.68 -9.89 8.19
CA VAL A 108 11.68 -10.02 6.73
C VAL A 108 12.01 -8.69 6.06
N ASN A 109 12.45 -8.75 4.81
CA ASN A 109 12.59 -7.55 4.00
C ASN A 109 11.22 -7.00 3.62
N CYS A 110 10.98 -5.70 3.81
CA CYS A 110 9.66 -5.14 3.52
C CYS A 110 9.61 -3.71 2.97
N LEU A 111 8.58 -3.45 2.16
CA LEU A 111 8.13 -2.11 1.80
C LEU A 111 6.86 -1.77 2.55
N GLN A 112 6.83 -0.60 3.17
CA GLN A 112 5.70 -0.07 3.90
C GLN A 112 5.20 1.21 3.25
N ALA A 113 3.90 1.27 2.96
CA ALA A 113 3.23 2.44 2.39
C ALA A 113 2.39 3.26 3.39
N HIS A 114 1.97 2.69 4.52
CA HIS A 114 0.97 3.28 5.43
C HIS A 114 1.34 4.65 6.04
N THR A 115 2.60 4.92 6.36
CA THR A 115 2.98 6.10 7.17
C THR A 115 3.17 7.39 6.38
N HIS A 116 3.18 7.31 5.04
CA HIS A 116 3.43 8.43 4.13
C HIS A 116 4.81 9.09 4.34
N ARG A 117 5.73 8.41 5.01
CA ARG A 117 7.13 8.85 5.23
C ARG A 117 8.09 8.10 4.34
N ILE A 118 9.29 8.65 4.20
CA ILE A 118 10.38 8.05 3.43
C ILE A 118 11.54 7.76 4.36
N GLY A 119 12.01 6.52 4.38
CA GLY A 119 13.15 6.13 5.19
C GLY A 119 13.49 4.65 5.05
N THR A 120 14.74 4.32 5.31
CA THR A 120 15.26 2.95 5.24
C THR A 120 15.85 2.55 6.59
N HIS A 121 15.60 1.31 6.99
CA HIS A 121 16.32 0.67 8.07
C HIS A 121 16.94 -0.64 7.59
N VAL A 122 18.25 -0.78 7.76
CA VAL A 122 19.01 -2.00 7.40
C VAL A 122 19.58 -2.61 8.67
N LYS A 123 19.50 -3.93 8.77
CA LYS A 123 20.03 -4.70 9.88
C LYS A 123 20.77 -5.94 9.37
N THR A 124 22.02 -6.10 9.77
CA THR A 124 22.75 -7.35 9.59
C THR A 124 22.34 -8.35 10.67
N THR A 125 22.03 -9.59 10.26
CA THR A 125 21.70 -10.71 11.14
C THR A 125 22.63 -11.89 10.84
N LEU A 126 22.61 -12.92 11.68
CA LEU A 126 23.34 -14.18 11.41
C LEU A 126 22.87 -14.85 10.10
N GLY A 127 21.61 -14.64 9.71
CA GLY A 127 21.01 -15.18 8.49
C GLY A 127 21.16 -14.29 7.26
N GLY A 128 21.90 -13.18 7.35
CA GLY A 128 22.09 -12.21 6.27
C GLY A 128 21.53 -10.82 6.59
N ILE A 129 21.48 -9.97 5.56
CA ILE A 129 21.03 -8.58 5.66
C ILE A 129 19.51 -8.54 5.47
N LEU A 130 18.84 -7.85 6.38
CA LEU A 130 17.43 -7.48 6.25
C LEU A 130 17.30 -5.97 6.05
N GLU A 131 16.37 -5.57 5.19
CA GLU A 131 16.04 -4.16 4.95
C GLU A 131 14.53 -3.90 4.92
N ALA A 132 14.13 -2.77 5.51
CA ALA A 132 12.76 -2.30 5.51
C ALA A 132 12.71 -0.84 5.08
N HIS A 133 11.69 -0.48 4.31
CA HIS A 133 11.58 0.84 3.70
C HIS A 133 10.18 1.43 3.87
N GLU A 134 10.10 2.68 4.34
CA GLU A 134 8.93 3.52 4.17
C GLU A 134 9.06 4.25 2.82
N ILE A 135 8.02 4.20 1.98
CA ILE A 135 8.14 4.58 0.54
C ILE A 135 7.55 5.94 0.18
N GLY A 136 6.99 6.68 1.14
CA GLY A 136 6.24 7.92 0.90
C GLY A 136 4.83 7.65 0.38
N CYS A 137 4.23 8.66 -0.25
CA CYS A 137 2.91 8.56 -0.87
C CYS A 137 2.81 9.40 -2.15
N LEU A 138 1.76 9.17 -2.96
CA LEU A 138 1.42 9.99 -4.13
C LEU A 138 0.13 10.81 -3.93
N CYS A 139 -0.42 10.82 -2.72
CA CYS A 139 -1.65 11.55 -2.40
C CYS A 139 -1.35 13.02 -2.04
N SER A 140 -2.40 13.81 -1.84
CA SER A 140 -2.22 15.16 -1.25
C SER A 140 -1.54 15.07 0.11
N LEU A 141 -0.56 15.96 0.38
CA LEU A 141 0.04 16.15 1.69
C LEU A 141 -0.79 17.09 2.59
N ASP A 142 -1.84 17.70 2.03
CA ASP A 142 -2.81 18.53 2.74
C ASP A 142 -4.21 17.91 2.61
N PRO A 143 -4.48 16.77 3.28
CA PRO A 143 -5.82 16.19 3.32
C PRO A 143 -6.73 16.93 4.30
N HIS A 144 -8.05 16.89 4.08
CA HIS A 144 -9.02 17.58 4.94
C HIS A 144 -9.09 17.08 6.41
N TYR A 145 -8.53 15.90 6.72
CA TYR A 145 -8.64 15.26 8.03
C TYR A 145 -7.40 15.41 8.92
N THR A 146 -6.33 16.05 8.44
CA THR A 146 -5.14 16.35 9.23
C THR A 146 -4.40 17.57 8.68
N CYS A 147 -3.43 18.12 9.42
CA CYS A 147 -2.69 19.31 9.02
C CYS A 147 -1.20 19.15 9.34
N ARG A 148 -0.33 19.64 8.43
CA ARG A 148 1.13 19.73 8.59
C ARG A 148 1.80 18.47 9.14
N GLN A 149 1.50 17.33 8.54
CA GLN A 149 2.16 16.08 8.89
C GLN A 149 3.59 16.04 8.34
N ASP A 150 4.46 15.30 9.03
CA ASP A 150 5.77 14.90 8.53
C ASP A 150 5.58 13.79 7.48
N TRP A 151 5.02 14.16 6.32
CA TRP A 151 4.76 13.28 5.17
C TRP A 151 5.55 13.76 3.96
N ALA A 152 5.90 12.85 3.06
CA ALA A 152 6.67 13.15 1.87
C ALA A 152 6.12 12.43 0.64
N HIS A 153 6.20 13.10 -0.51
CA HIS A 153 5.88 12.48 -1.79
C HIS A 153 6.98 11.53 -2.23
N GLY A 154 6.61 10.32 -2.61
CA GLY A 154 7.59 9.34 -3.06
C GLY A 154 6.98 8.01 -3.45
N PHE A 155 7.85 7.17 -4.00
CA PHE A 155 7.56 5.77 -4.32
C PHE A 155 8.86 4.97 -4.33
N ALA A 156 8.75 3.64 -4.43
CA ALA A 156 9.89 2.76 -4.59
C ALA A 156 9.90 2.19 -6.02
N ALA A 157 11.09 2.17 -6.64
CA ALA A 157 11.38 1.30 -7.78
C ALA A 157 12.22 0.13 -7.29
N VAL A 158 11.81 -1.10 -7.60
CA VAL A 158 12.51 -2.31 -7.16
C VAL A 158 12.97 -3.08 -8.39
N GLU A 159 14.27 -3.33 -8.43
CA GLU A 159 14.90 -4.16 -9.45
C GLU A 159 15.32 -5.49 -8.80
N GLY A 160 15.13 -6.61 -9.50
CA GLY A 160 15.44 -7.92 -8.94
C GLY A 160 15.72 -8.96 -9.99
N ASN A 161 16.28 -10.09 -9.56
CA ASN A 161 16.40 -11.25 -10.42
C ASN A 161 15.00 -11.83 -10.75
N LYS A 162 14.94 -12.80 -11.67
CA LYS A 162 13.67 -13.38 -12.16
C LYS A 162 12.69 -13.80 -11.04
N ASN A 163 13.22 -14.29 -9.92
CA ASN A 163 12.44 -14.79 -8.80
C ASN A 163 12.39 -13.82 -7.61
N PHE A 164 12.95 -12.61 -7.73
CA PHE A 164 13.11 -11.62 -6.66
C PHE A 164 13.74 -12.19 -5.37
N THR A 165 14.63 -13.18 -5.49
CA THR A 165 15.41 -13.67 -4.34
C THR A 165 16.53 -12.71 -3.97
N HIS A 166 17.05 -12.01 -4.97
CA HIS A 166 17.94 -10.85 -4.83
C HIS A 166 17.26 -9.66 -5.50
N PHE A 167 17.24 -8.54 -4.80
CA PHE A 167 16.62 -7.32 -5.26
C PHE A 167 17.39 -6.10 -4.74
N THR A 168 17.06 -4.94 -5.28
CA THR A 168 17.55 -3.65 -4.85
C THR A 168 16.39 -2.67 -4.85
N VAL A 169 16.21 -1.97 -3.74
CA VAL A 169 15.17 -0.98 -3.56
C VAL A 169 15.74 0.42 -3.80
N HIS A 170 15.17 1.14 -4.75
CA HIS A 170 15.42 2.56 -4.99
C HIS A 170 14.25 3.37 -4.43
N LEU A 171 14.47 4.04 -3.28
CA LEU A 171 13.53 5.02 -2.76
C LEU A 171 13.66 6.32 -3.56
N ILE A 172 12.55 6.73 -4.19
CA ILE A 172 12.48 7.91 -5.04
C ILE A 172 11.64 8.95 -4.30
N HIS A 173 12.29 9.98 -3.79
CA HIS A 173 11.65 11.15 -3.22
C HIS A 173 11.28 12.10 -4.37
N ILE A 174 10.02 12.53 -4.40
CA ILE A 174 9.53 13.57 -5.29
C ILE A 174 9.54 14.90 -4.53
N ARG A 175 10.21 15.92 -5.08
CA ARG A 175 10.23 17.28 -4.54
C ARG A 175 9.79 18.24 -5.61
N ASP A 176 8.84 19.11 -5.30
CA ASP A 176 8.33 20.12 -6.23
C ASP A 176 7.92 19.52 -7.59
N TYR A 177 7.22 18.38 -7.55
CA TYR A 177 6.80 17.60 -8.72
C TYR A 177 7.96 17.12 -9.63
N GLU A 178 9.19 17.09 -9.11
CA GLU A 178 10.38 16.60 -9.79
C GLU A 178 10.99 15.41 -9.05
N PHE A 179 11.50 14.43 -9.81
CA PHE A 179 12.36 13.38 -9.28
C PHE A 179 13.40 12.93 -10.30
N ARG A 180 14.41 12.18 -9.85
CA ARG A 180 15.46 11.62 -10.70
C ARG A 180 15.49 10.10 -10.57
N TYR A 181 15.64 9.42 -11.69
CA TYR A 181 15.85 7.97 -11.73
C TYR A 181 16.89 7.61 -12.80
N GLY A 182 17.90 6.85 -12.41
CA GLY A 182 19.09 6.63 -13.25
C GLY A 182 19.75 7.95 -13.65
N LYS A 183 19.99 8.13 -14.95
CA LYS A 183 20.58 9.37 -15.51
C LYS A 183 19.54 10.41 -15.97
N LYS A 184 18.26 10.21 -15.68
CA LYS A 184 17.16 11.05 -16.19
C LYS A 184 16.48 11.84 -15.06
N THR A 185 15.96 13.01 -15.41
CA THR A 185 15.10 13.84 -14.56
C THR A 185 13.68 13.81 -15.13
N PHE A 186 12.70 13.68 -14.24
CA PHE A 186 11.28 13.63 -14.56
C PHE A 186 10.57 14.78 -13.85
N LYS A 187 9.73 15.51 -14.59
CA LYS A 187 8.95 16.64 -14.08
C LYS A 187 7.48 16.42 -14.41
N GLY A 188 6.62 16.68 -13.42
CA GLY A 188 5.16 16.64 -13.55
C GLY A 188 4.59 17.90 -14.19
#